data_AF-A0AAD6AW92-F1
#
_entry.id   AF-A0AAD6AW92-F1
#
_cell.length_a   1.000
_cell.length_b   1.000
_cell.length_c   1.000
_cell.angle_alpha   90.00
_cell.angle_beta   90.00
_cell.angle_gamma   90.00
#
_symmetry.space_group_name_H-M   'P 1'
#
loop_
_entity.id
_entity.type
_entity.pdbx_description
1 polymer ?
#
loop_
_entity_poly.entity_id
_entity_poly.type
_entity_poly.pdbx_seq_one_letter_code
_entity_poly.pdbx_strand_id
1 'polypeptide(L)'
;MFTRTYGKLYMQNSEVFQDLFTELKRYYTGGNVNLEEMLNDFWSRLLERMFQLLNSQYHFTDDYLECVSKYTDQLKPFGDVPRKLKAQVTRAFIAARTFVQGLMVGPGGCQQGRQVLKKAQES
;
A
#
# COMPACT_ATOMS: atom_id res chain seq x y z
N MET A 1 12.97 10.75 -7.20
CA MET A 1 13.85 9.78 -6.50
C MET A 1 13.98 8.50 -7.30
N PHE A 2 12.89 7.74 -7.52
CA PHE A 2 12.92 6.49 -8.31
C PHE A 2 13.28 6.66 -9.80
N THR A 3 12.85 7.75 -10.45
CA THR A 3 13.29 8.12 -11.81
C THR A 3 14.80 8.33 -11.94
N ARG A 4 15.45 8.80 -10.86
CA ARG A 4 16.91 9.03 -10.84
C ARG A 4 17.69 7.73 -10.63
N THR A 5 17.14 6.80 -9.84
CA THR A 5 17.81 5.53 -9.49
C THR A 5 17.56 4.42 -10.50
N TYR A 6 16.35 4.35 -11.07
CA TYR A 6 15.93 3.28 -11.98
C TYR A 6 15.65 3.76 -13.41
N GLY A 7 15.76 5.07 -13.68
CA GLY A 7 15.70 5.63 -15.04
C GLY A 7 14.39 5.30 -15.78
N LYS A 8 14.53 4.86 -17.04
CA LYS A 8 13.40 4.46 -17.91
C LYS A 8 12.57 3.30 -17.35
N LEU A 9 13.17 2.41 -16.54
CA LEU A 9 12.49 1.24 -15.97
C LEU A 9 11.35 1.63 -15.01
N TYR A 10 11.55 2.69 -14.23
CA TYR A 10 10.51 3.26 -13.38
C TYR A 10 9.45 4.02 -14.18
N MET A 11 9.85 4.76 -15.22
CA MET A 11 8.91 5.53 -16.05
C MET A 11 7.90 4.64 -16.79
N GLN A 12 8.26 3.40 -17.12
CA GLN A 12 7.37 2.46 -17.79
C GLN A 12 6.42 1.71 -16.83
N ASN A 13 6.65 1.77 -15.52
CA ASN A 13 5.90 1.01 -14.52
C ASN A 13 5.34 1.90 -13.38
N SER A 14 5.35 3.22 -13.58
CA SER A 14 4.88 4.18 -12.57
C SER A 14 3.38 4.06 -12.28
N GLU A 15 2.61 3.43 -13.17
CA GLU A 15 1.18 3.15 -13.01
C GLU A 15 0.88 2.41 -11.70
N VAL A 16 1.72 1.44 -11.32
CA VAL A 16 1.55 0.69 -10.05
C VAL A 16 1.54 1.62 -8.83
N PHE A 17 2.35 2.69 -8.87
CA PHE A 17 2.37 3.70 -7.82
C PHE A 17 1.19 4.67 -7.93
N GLN A 18 0.77 5.05 -9.14
CA GLN A 18 -0.39 5.91 -9.35
C GLN A 18 -1.69 5.25 -8.85
N ASP A 19 -1.86 3.95 -9.12
CA ASP A 19 -2.98 3.15 -8.63
C ASP A 19 -3.03 3.14 -7.09
N LEU A 20 -1.87 2.89 -6.45
CA LEU A 20 -1.74 2.92 -5.00
C LEU A 20 -2.21 4.26 -4.41
N PHE A 21 -1.74 5.39 -4.96
CA PHE A 21 -2.16 6.71 -4.47
C PHE A 21 -3.63 7.00 -4.72
N THR A 22 -4.18 6.50 -5.82
CA THR A 22 -5.60 6.62 -6.14
C THR A 22 -6.47 5.88 -5.13
N GLU A 23 -6.12 4.65 -4.79
CA GLU A 23 -6.84 3.86 -3.79
C GLU A 23 -6.67 4.41 -2.37
N LEU A 24 -5.49 4.92 -2.01
CA LEU A 24 -5.29 5.62 -0.74
C LEU A 24 -6.19 6.87 -0.63
N LYS A 25 -6.30 7.65 -1.71
CA LYS A 25 -7.21 8.81 -1.77
C LYS A 25 -8.67 8.37 -1.63
N ARG A 26 -9.06 7.30 -2.32
CA ARG A 26 -10.42 6.75 -2.27
C ARG A 26 -10.78 6.27 -0.87
N TYR A 27 -9.86 5.59 -0.18
CA TYR A 27 -10.04 5.20 1.22
C TYR A 27 -10.26 6.44 2.11
N TYR A 28 -9.41 7.45 1.94
CA TYR A 28 -9.47 8.69 2.74
C TYR A 28 -10.79 9.44 2.53
N THR A 29 -11.32 9.51 1.31
CA THR A 29 -12.58 10.22 0.99
C THR A 29 -13.84 9.45 1.38
N GLY A 30 -13.72 8.32 2.08
CA GLY A 30 -14.88 7.56 2.57
C GLY A 30 -15.22 6.30 1.78
N GLY A 31 -14.42 5.93 0.77
CA GLY A 31 -14.61 4.69 0.02
C GLY A 31 -14.53 3.44 0.90
N ASN A 32 -15.27 2.40 0.52
CA ASN A 32 -15.19 1.08 1.13
C ASN A 32 -14.02 0.31 0.51
N VAL A 33 -12.81 0.65 0.95
CA VAL A 33 -11.55 0.04 0.50
C VAL A 33 -10.89 -0.62 1.69
N ASN A 34 -10.39 -1.84 1.52
CA ASN A 34 -9.56 -2.50 2.52
C ASN A 34 -8.10 -2.07 2.35
N LEU A 35 -7.57 -1.28 3.28
CA LEU A 35 -6.20 -0.77 3.21
C LEU A 35 -5.16 -1.89 3.18
N GLU A 36 -5.37 -2.97 3.94
CA GLU A 36 -4.38 -4.03 4.03
C GLU A 36 -4.29 -4.82 2.73
N GLU A 37 -5.45 -5.17 2.16
CA GLU A 37 -5.56 -5.88 0.88
C GLU A 37 -4.95 -5.05 -0.25
N MET A 38 -5.33 -3.77 -0.36
CA MET A 38 -4.77 -2.86 -1.36
C MET A 38 -3.25 -2.71 -1.25
N LEU A 39 -2.70 -2.66 -0.02
CA LEU A 39 -1.25 -2.60 0.17
C LEU A 39 -0.60 -3.93 -0.19
N ASN A 40 -1.19 -5.08 0.14
CA ASN A 40 -0.67 -6.39 -0.26
C ASN A 40 -0.65 -6.52 -1.80
N ASP A 41 -1.73 -6.11 -2.49
CA ASP A 41 -1.84 -6.14 -3.95
C ASP A 41 -0.77 -5.26 -4.61
N PHE A 42 -0.54 -4.06 -4.07
CA PHE A 42 0.54 -3.19 -4.52
C PHE A 42 1.90 -3.90 -4.47
N TRP A 43 2.21 -4.58 -3.36
CA TRP A 43 3.50 -5.28 -3.22
C TRP A 43 3.61 -6.50 -4.13
N SER A 44 2.52 -7.24 -4.36
CA SER A 44 2.50 -8.35 -5.33
C SER A 44 2.77 -7.84 -6.74
N ARG A 45 2.01 -6.84 -7.20
CA ARG A 45 2.20 -6.23 -8.52
C ARG A 45 3.60 -5.64 -8.69
N LEU A 46 4.13 -4.99 -7.66
CA LEU A 46 5.49 -4.44 -7.68
C LEU A 46 6.55 -5.55 -7.79
N LEU A 47 6.37 -6.66 -7.08
CA LEU A 47 7.27 -7.82 -7.17
C LEU A 47 7.30 -8.38 -8.58
N GLU A 48 6.14 -8.67 -9.16
CA GLU A 48 6.02 -9.26 -10.49
C GLU A 48 6.67 -8.37 -11.55
N ARG A 49 6.42 -7.06 -11.50
CA ARG A 49 7.08 -6.09 -12.37
C ARG A 49 8.59 -6.08 -12.16
N MET A 50 9.07 -6.00 -10.93
CA MET A 50 10.52 -6.00 -10.67
C MET A 50 11.19 -7.32 -11.08
N PHE A 51 10.53 -8.45 -10.89
CA PHE A 51 11.05 -9.76 -11.25
C PHE A 51 11.24 -9.90 -12.76
N GLN A 52 10.25 -9.47 -13.55
CA GLN A 52 10.35 -9.39 -15.00
C GLN A 52 11.45 -8.43 -15.46
N LEU A 53 11.57 -7.27 -14.80
CA LEU A 53 12.56 -6.25 -15.15
C LEU A 53 14.00 -6.71 -14.88
N LEU A 54 14.26 -7.37 -13.74
CA LEU A 54 15.58 -7.87 -13.38
C LEU A 54 16.00 -9.07 -14.22
N ASN A 55 15.03 -9.81 -14.76
CA ASN A 55 15.24 -11.02 -15.54
C ASN A 55 14.70 -10.86 -16.97
N SER A 56 14.94 -9.70 -17.59
CA SER A 56 14.36 -9.33 -18.89
C SER A 56 14.75 -10.23 -20.07
N GLN A 57 15.75 -11.09 -19.87
CA GLN A 57 16.17 -12.11 -20.83
C GLN A 57 15.24 -13.34 -20.86
N TYR A 58 14.32 -13.46 -19.91
CA TYR A 58 13.35 -14.54 -19.80
C TYR A 58 11.93 -14.01 -19.95
N HIS A 59 11.07 -14.85 -20.52
CA HIS A 59 9.62 -14.64 -20.54
C HIS A 59 8.98 -15.52 -19.46
N PHE A 60 8.22 -14.88 -18.57
CA PHE A 60 7.50 -15.56 -17.50
C PHE A 60 6.00 -15.56 -17.80
N THR A 61 5.34 -16.68 -17.57
CA THR A 61 3.88 -16.78 -17.65
C THR A 61 3.24 -16.21 -16.38
N ASP A 62 1.96 -15.84 -16.46
CA ASP A 62 1.22 -15.33 -15.30
C ASP A 62 1.19 -16.37 -14.17
N ASP A 63 0.99 -17.66 -14.48
CA ASP A 63 1.04 -18.76 -13.50
C ASP A 63 2.38 -18.84 -12.76
N TYR A 64 3.49 -18.58 -13.47
CA TYR A 64 4.82 -18.60 -12.86
C TYR A 64 4.98 -17.42 -11.90
N LEU A 65 4.51 -16.24 -12.30
CA LEU A 65 4.57 -15.03 -11.47
C LEU A 65 3.67 -15.16 -10.24
N GLU A 66 2.48 -15.76 -10.37
CA GLU A 66 1.62 -16.08 -9.23
C GLU A 66 2.31 -17.06 -8.26
N CYS A 67 3.03 -18.05 -8.80
CA CYS A 67 3.84 -18.95 -7.99
C CYS A 67 4.94 -18.20 -7.23
N VAL A 68 5.67 -17.30 -7.88
CA VAL A 68 6.69 -16.44 -7.23
C VAL A 68 6.07 -15.61 -6.11
N SER A 69 4.89 -15.01 -6.35
CA SER A 69 4.15 -14.22 -5.37
C SER A 69 3.78 -15.02 -4.11
N LYS A 70 3.59 -16.36 -4.20
CA LYS A 70 3.34 -17.23 -3.03
C LYS A 70 4.56 -17.40 -2.11
N TYR A 71 5.78 -17.24 -2.61
CA TYR A 71 7.00 -17.37 -1.80
C TYR A 71 7.51 -16.04 -1.23
N THR A 72 6.82 -14.94 -1.50
CA THR A 72 7.25 -13.59 -1.11
C THR A 72 7.47 -13.44 0.40
N ASP A 73 6.61 -14.05 1.22
CA ASP A 73 6.70 -13.97 2.68
C ASP A 73 7.92 -14.69 3.24
N GLN A 74 8.36 -15.77 2.58
CA GLN A 74 9.53 -16.55 2.97
C GLN A 74 10.82 -15.88 2.50
N LEU A 75 10.86 -15.44 1.24
CA LEU A 75 12.07 -14.87 0.63
C LEU A 75 12.31 -13.41 1.01
N LYS A 76 11.25 -12.68 1.41
CA LYS A 76 11.28 -11.26 1.75
C LYS A 76 12.11 -10.43 0.74
N PRO A 77 11.73 -10.39 -0.55
CA PRO A 77 12.49 -9.68 -1.58
C PRO A 77 12.63 -8.17 -1.28
N PHE A 78 11.69 -7.60 -0.53
CA PHE A 78 11.71 -6.21 -0.06
C PHE A 78 12.11 -6.07 1.42
N GLY A 79 12.63 -7.14 2.02
CA GLY A 79 12.90 -7.21 3.46
C GLY A 79 11.65 -6.97 4.29
N ASP A 80 11.81 -6.20 5.37
CA ASP A 80 10.70 -5.84 6.27
C ASP A 80 9.90 -4.60 5.83
N VAL A 81 10.24 -3.99 4.68
CA VAL A 81 9.62 -2.74 4.22
C VAL A 81 8.11 -2.89 4.01
N PRO A 82 7.59 -3.91 3.30
CA PRO A 82 6.14 -4.08 3.11
C PRO A 82 5.38 -4.16 4.43
N ARG A 83 5.90 -4.93 5.39
CA ARG A 83 5.30 -5.11 6.72
C ARG A 83 5.26 -3.80 7.51
N LYS A 84 6.40 -3.09 7.57
CA LYS A 84 6.49 -1.82 8.31
C LYS A 84 5.63 -0.74 7.68
N LEU A 85 5.68 -0.61 6.36
CA LEU A 85 4.89 0.38 5.62
C LEU A 85 3.39 0.10 5.76
N LYS A 86 2.96 -1.16 5.67
CA LYS A 86 1.57 -1.54 5.90
C LYS A 86 1.08 -1.09 7.27
N ALA A 87 1.81 -1.43 8.34
CA ALA A 87 1.43 -1.02 9.69
C ALA A 87 1.35 0.51 9.83
N GLN A 88 2.34 1.25 9.33
CA GLN A 88 2.38 2.70 9.46
C GLN A 88 1.28 3.41 8.64
N VAL A 89 1.09 3.01 7.38
CA VAL A 89 0.09 3.60 6.48
C VAL A 89 -1.32 3.30 6.98
N THR A 90 -1.60 2.06 7.39
CA THR A 90 -2.92 1.68 7.92
C THR A 90 -3.30 2.54 9.13
N ARG A 91 -2.41 2.68 10.12
CA ARG A 91 -2.66 3.51 11.30
C ARG A 91 -2.85 4.98 10.94
N ALA A 92 -2.00 5.53 10.08
CA ALA A 92 -2.06 6.93 9.69
C ALA A 92 -3.36 7.27 8.93
N PHE A 93 -3.80 6.42 8.00
CA PHE A 93 -5.00 6.68 7.21
C PHE A 93 -6.29 6.46 7.99
N ILE A 94 -6.34 5.47 8.89
CA ILE A 94 -7.47 5.31 9.82
C ILE A 94 -7.58 6.56 10.70
N ALA A 95 -6.48 6.99 11.31
CA ALA A 95 -6.44 8.18 12.14
C ALA A 95 -6.92 9.44 11.39
N ALA A 96 -6.39 9.67 10.18
CA ALA A 96 -6.77 10.82 9.36
C ALA A 96 -8.24 10.80 8.96
N ARG A 97 -8.75 9.65 8.50
CA ARG A 97 -10.16 9.48 8.11
C ARG A 97 -11.09 9.72 9.29
N THR A 98 -10.81 9.11 10.43
CA THR A 98 -11.62 9.30 11.65
C THR A 98 -11.58 10.73 12.14
N PHE A 99 -10.42 11.40 12.09
CA PHE A 99 -10.29 12.80 12.48
C PHE A 99 -11.16 13.72 11.61
N VAL A 100 -11.08 13.57 10.28
CA VAL A 100 -11.88 14.38 9.34
C VAL A 100 -13.37 14.10 9.49
N GLN A 101 -13.77 12.84 9.62
CA GLN A 101 -15.16 12.48 9.89
C GLN A 101 -15.66 13.06 11.22
N GLY A 102 -14.84 13.02 12.26
CA GLY A 102 -15.15 13.62 13.57
C GLY A 102 -15.33 15.13 13.51
N LEU A 103 -14.55 15.84 12.69
CA LEU A 103 -14.72 17.28 12.45
C LEU A 103 -16.03 17.61 11.74
N MET A 104 -16.48 16.75 10.81
CA MET A 104 -17.73 16.96 10.07
C MET A 104 -19.00 16.71 10.91
N VAL A 105 -18.92 15.96 12.00
CA VAL A 105 -20.08 15.57 12.84
C VAL A 105 -20.37 16.58 13.97
N GLY A 106 -19.55 17.62 14.16
CA GLY A 106 -19.77 18.66 15.18
C GLY A 106 -19.43 18.22 16.62
N PRO A 107 -19.74 19.04 17.64
CA PRO A 107 -19.18 18.93 19.01
C PRO A 107 -19.37 17.58 19.73
N GLY A 108 -20.38 16.77 19.35
CA GLY A 108 -20.59 15.42 19.88
C GLY A 108 -19.65 14.35 19.30
N GLY A 109 -19.06 14.58 18.12
CA GLY A 109 -18.16 13.64 17.44
C GLY A 109 -16.70 13.70 17.90
N CYS A 110 -16.28 14.78 18.57
CA CYS A 110 -14.90 14.95 19.06
C CYS A 110 -14.47 13.91 20.10
N GLN A 111 -15.39 13.38 20.91
CA GLN A 111 -15.05 12.35 21.91
C GLN A 111 -14.78 10.98 21.25
N GLN A 112 -15.54 10.63 20.21
CA GLN A 112 -15.38 9.36 19.50
C GLN A 112 -14.05 9.32 18.72
N GLY A 113 -13.71 10.42 18.03
CA GLY A 113 -12.45 10.52 17.28
C GLY A 113 -11.20 10.40 18.17
N ARG A 114 -11.26 10.92 19.40
CA ARG A 114 -10.15 10.85 20.36
C ARG A 114 -9.93 9.44 20.92
N GLN A 115 -10.97 8.62 21.08
CA GLN A 115 -10.85 7.22 21.54
C GLN A 115 -10.28 6.29 20.46
N VAL A 116 -10.66 6.48 19.20
CA VAL A 116 -10.16 5.67 18.08
C VAL A 116 -8.70 6.00 17.77
N LEU A 117 -8.30 7.27 17.85
CA LEU A 117 -6.89 7.68 17.71
C LEU A 117 -6.00 7.04 18.77
N LYS A 118 -6.46 6.94 20.02
CA LYS A 118 -5.72 6.24 21.08
C LYS A 118 -5.54 4.75 20.76
N LYS A 119 -6.58 4.06 20.30
CA LYS A 119 -6.49 2.65 19.89
C LYS A 119 -5.56 2.44 18.68
N ALA A 120 -5.54 3.38 17.73
CA ALA A 120 -4.65 3.31 16.57
C ALA A 120 -3.16 3.54 16.91
N GLN A 121 -2.85 4.17 18.06
CA GLN A 121 -1.48 4.34 18.56
C GLN A 121 -0.99 3.14 19.38
N GLU A 122 -1.89 2.33 19.91
CA GLU A 122 -1.61 1.19 20.79
C GLU A 122 -1.54 -0.17 20.04
N SER A 123 -1.91 -0.20 18.76
CA SER A 123 -1.79 -1.36 17.85
C SER A 123 -0.57 -1.22 16.94
#